data_AF-A0A815EPQ5-F1
#
_entry.id   AF-A0A815EPQ5-F1
#
_cell.length_a   1.000
_cell.length_b   1.000
_cell.length_c   1.000
_cell.angle_alpha   90.00
_cell.angle_beta   90.00
_cell.angle_gamma   90.00
#
_symmetry.space_group_name_H-M   'P 1'
#
loop_
_entity.id
_entity.type
_entity.pdbx_description
1 polymer ?
#
loop_
_entity_poly.entity_id
_entity_poly.type
_entity_poly.pdbx_seq_one_letter_code
_entity_poly.pdbx_strand_id
1 'polypeptide(L)'
;MANFIHFLISVTLTFIFVSVVCVNTSPAARNELPLGSFPVTINHTDSINTTECNLGWKTPSNTNDTIQYCTYKQRSKKTAFCLSFFLGTFGADWFYLSRSSFAYIIVGLLKLLLGCGCCSAWPLTYFGSESQNTEAIKLKFRGVSTFITLFAFVWWIVDWARILGNKFADGNGEALMSW
;
A
#
# COMPACT_ATOMS: atom_id res chain seq x y z
N MET A 1 -9.77 29.86 18.91
CA MET A 1 -10.31 28.57 19.38
C MET A 1 -11.27 27.91 18.39
N ALA A 2 -12.22 28.62 17.75
CA ALA A 2 -13.17 28.02 16.80
C ALA A 2 -12.52 27.31 15.58
N ASN A 3 -11.48 27.91 14.98
CA ASN A 3 -10.83 27.34 13.79
C ASN A 3 -10.09 26.02 14.05
N PHE A 4 -9.67 25.80 15.29
CA PHE A 4 -8.94 24.58 15.70
C PHE A 4 -9.90 23.41 15.93
N ILE A 5 -11.06 23.69 16.50
CA ILE A 5 -12.13 22.69 16.68
C ILE A 5 -12.69 22.26 15.31
N HIS A 6 -12.83 23.18 14.36
CA HIS A 6 -13.23 22.86 12.98
C HIS A 6 -12.21 21.98 12.24
N PHE A 7 -10.92 22.22 12.42
CA PHE A 7 -9.88 21.41 11.80
C PHE A 7 -9.84 19.98 12.38
N LEU A 8 -9.97 19.85 13.71
CA LEU A 8 -10.02 18.55 14.39
C LEU A 8 -11.26 17.74 14.02
N ILE A 9 -12.43 18.37 13.92
CA ILE A 9 -13.66 17.71 13.49
C ILE A 9 -13.57 17.31 12.02
N SER A 10 -13.00 18.16 11.16
CA SER A 10 -12.82 17.85 9.73
C SER A 10 -11.87 16.66 9.51
N VAL A 11 -10.77 16.59 10.25
CA VAL A 11 -9.78 15.49 10.15
C VAL A 11 -10.32 14.21 10.77
N THR A 12 -11.02 14.28 11.91
CA THR A 12 -11.60 13.09 12.55
C THR A 12 -12.80 12.54 11.78
N LEU A 13 -13.66 13.38 11.20
CA LEU A 13 -14.76 12.91 10.35
C LEU A 13 -14.25 12.29 9.05
N THR A 14 -13.22 12.86 8.41
CA THR A 14 -12.64 12.23 7.22
C THR A 14 -11.96 10.91 7.57
N PHE A 15 -11.28 10.80 8.72
CA PHE A 15 -10.67 9.55 9.17
C PHE A 15 -11.70 8.47 9.54
N ILE A 16 -12.77 8.84 10.24
CA ILE A 16 -13.86 7.93 10.63
C ILE A 16 -14.66 7.50 9.38
N PHE A 17 -14.97 8.41 8.46
CA PHE A 17 -15.68 8.08 7.22
C PHE A 17 -14.87 7.13 6.33
N VAL A 18 -13.56 7.36 6.17
CA VAL A 18 -12.66 6.47 5.41
C VAL A 18 -12.54 5.10 6.10
N SER A 19 -12.45 5.07 7.43
CA SER A 19 -12.35 3.81 8.19
C SER A 19 -13.64 2.97 8.11
N VAL A 20 -14.81 3.61 8.23
CA VAL A 20 -16.11 2.93 8.19
C VAL A 20 -16.46 2.42 6.79
N VAL A 21 -16.08 3.14 5.73
CA VAL A 21 -16.28 2.68 4.35
C VAL A 21 -15.32 1.54 3.97
N CYS A 22 -14.08 1.55 4.46
CA CYS A 22 -13.10 0.49 4.19
C CYS A 22 -13.36 -0.81 4.97
N VAL A 23 -13.85 -0.73 6.22
CA VAL A 23 -14.19 -1.93 7.01
C VAL A 23 -15.38 -2.69 6.41
N ASN A 24 -16.29 -1.98 5.73
CA ASN A 24 -17.48 -2.59 5.13
C ASN A 24 -17.29 -3.05 3.67
N THR A 25 -16.16 -2.73 3.02
CA THR A 25 -15.92 -3.04 1.60
C THR A 25 -14.88 -4.13 1.34
N SER A 26 -14.36 -4.82 2.37
CA SER A 26 -13.44 -5.93 2.17
C SER A 26 -14.03 -7.30 2.52
N PRO A 27 -14.96 -7.85 1.72
CA PRO A 27 -15.15 -9.29 1.63
C PRO A 27 -14.11 -9.85 0.64
N ALA A 28 -12.82 -9.74 0.93
CA ALA A 28 -11.77 -10.25 0.03
C ALA A 28 -10.50 -10.74 0.73
N ALA A 29 -10.64 -11.38 1.90
CA ALA A 29 -9.53 -12.14 2.52
C ALA A 29 -10.01 -13.31 3.39
N ARG A 30 -11.19 -13.87 3.11
CA ARG A 30 -11.61 -15.15 3.67
C ARG A 30 -11.90 -16.10 2.53
N ASN A 31 -10.83 -16.80 2.15
CA ASN A 31 -10.75 -18.12 1.53
C ASN A 31 -9.37 -18.24 0.88
N GLU A 32 -8.30 -18.05 1.66
CA GLU A 32 -7.11 -18.86 1.42
C GLU A 32 -7.55 -20.29 1.78
N LEU A 33 -8.15 -20.98 0.80
CA LEU A 33 -8.27 -22.42 0.87
C LEU A 33 -6.83 -22.93 1.10
N PRO A 34 -6.61 -23.83 2.07
CA PRO A 34 -5.30 -24.47 2.20
C PRO A 34 -4.94 -25.06 0.83
N LEU A 35 -3.65 -24.97 0.50
CA LEU A 35 -3.01 -25.64 -0.64
C LEU A 35 -3.37 -27.14 -0.67
N GLY A 36 -4.58 -27.45 -1.13
CA GLY A 36 -4.85 -28.63 -1.91
C GLY A 36 -4.61 -28.18 -3.34
N SER A 37 -3.47 -28.56 -3.88
CA SER A 37 -3.28 -28.65 -5.32
C SER A 37 -4.48 -29.43 -5.87
N PHE A 38 -5.52 -28.74 -6.34
CA PHE A 38 -6.51 -29.40 -7.16
C PHE A 38 -5.77 -29.79 -8.43
N PRO A 39 -5.58 -31.10 -8.70
CA PRO A 39 -5.17 -31.49 -10.03
C PRO A 39 -6.30 -31.03 -10.95
N VAL A 40 -6.07 -29.95 -11.69
CA VAL A 40 -6.89 -29.68 -12.86
C VAL A 40 -6.58 -30.81 -13.81
N THR A 41 -7.42 -31.85 -13.81
CA THR A 41 -7.34 -32.92 -14.78
C THR A 41 -7.75 -32.33 -16.12
N ILE A 42 -6.76 -31.87 -16.88
CA ILE A 42 -6.96 -31.42 -18.25
C ILE A 42 -7.21 -32.69 -19.06
N ASN A 43 -8.48 -33.03 -19.29
CA ASN A 43 -8.84 -34.02 -20.31
C ASN A 43 -8.54 -33.38 -21.67
N HIS A 44 -7.29 -33.51 -22.12
CA HIS A 44 -6.79 -32.94 -23.37
C HIS A 44 -6.66 -34.06 -24.41
N THR A 45 -7.64 -34.16 -25.31
CA THR A 45 -7.46 -34.72 -26.65
C THR A 45 -7.90 -33.69 -27.68
N ASP A 46 -7.30 -32.50 -27.62
CA ASP A 46 -7.31 -31.57 -28.75
C ASP A 46 -5.99 -30.82 -28.79
N SER A 47 -5.16 -31.15 -29.77
CA SER A 47 -3.87 -30.53 -30.01
C SER A 47 -4.01 -29.06 -30.42
N ILE A 48 -4.04 -28.11 -29.47
CA ILE A 48 -3.55 -26.72 -29.59
C ILE A 48 -2.92 -26.34 -28.24
N ASN A 49 -1.66 -25.91 -28.31
CA ASN A 49 -0.63 -26.15 -27.31
C ASN A 49 -0.30 -24.89 -26.50
N THR A 50 -1.30 -24.30 -25.83
CA THR A 50 -1.11 -23.18 -24.89
C THR A 50 -2.18 -23.24 -23.82
N THR A 51 -1.88 -23.87 -22.68
CA THR A 51 -2.69 -23.72 -21.46
C THR A 51 -2.50 -22.29 -20.94
N GLU A 52 -3.26 -21.34 -21.49
CA GLU A 52 -3.27 -19.98 -20.98
C GLU A 52 -3.77 -20.01 -19.53
N CYS A 53 -2.95 -19.47 -18.62
CA CYS A 53 -3.32 -19.28 -17.23
C CYS A 53 -4.46 -18.25 -17.16
N ASN A 54 -5.71 -18.72 -17.17
CA ASN A 54 -6.88 -17.87 -17.03
C ASN A 54 -6.85 -17.09 -15.71
N LEU A 55 -7.43 -15.88 -15.68
CA LEU A 55 -7.70 -15.09 -14.47
C LEU A 55 -6.47 -14.45 -13.77
N GLY A 56 -5.45 -14.05 -14.51
CA GLY A 56 -4.31 -13.28 -13.97
C GLY A 56 -3.29 -14.14 -13.21
N TRP A 57 -3.22 -15.42 -13.56
CA TRP A 57 -2.17 -16.29 -13.07
C TRP A 57 -1.00 -16.30 -14.05
N LYS A 58 0.22 -16.41 -13.53
CA LYS A 58 1.44 -16.55 -14.31
C LYS A 58 2.19 -17.81 -13.90
N THR A 59 2.82 -18.40 -14.89
CA THR A 59 3.77 -19.49 -14.76
C THR A 59 5.18 -18.92 -14.59
N PRO A 60 5.96 -19.40 -13.60
CA PRO A 60 7.36 -19.00 -13.46
C PRO A 60 8.14 -19.33 -14.73
N SER A 61 8.90 -18.36 -15.25
CA SER A 61 9.56 -18.45 -16.57
C SER A 61 10.75 -19.42 -16.65
N ASN A 62 11.03 -20.25 -15.64
CA ASN A 62 12.37 -20.80 -15.43
C ASN A 62 12.48 -22.32 -15.28
N THR A 63 11.52 -23.07 -15.82
CA THR A 63 11.56 -24.54 -15.75
C THR A 63 11.47 -25.13 -17.16
N ASN A 64 12.48 -25.90 -17.56
CA ASN A 64 12.50 -26.72 -18.79
C ASN A 64 11.52 -27.91 -18.72
N ASP A 65 10.57 -27.86 -17.80
CA ASP A 65 9.61 -28.93 -17.57
C ASP A 65 8.47 -28.81 -18.57
N THR A 66 8.05 -29.95 -19.10
CA THR A 66 6.92 -30.06 -20.04
C THR A 66 5.56 -29.77 -19.40
N ILE A 67 5.51 -29.54 -18.08
CA ILE A 67 4.29 -29.26 -17.32
C ILE A 67 4.40 -27.88 -16.67
N GLN A 68 3.62 -26.92 -17.18
CA GLN A 68 3.54 -25.57 -16.66
C GLN A 68 2.41 -25.47 -15.63
N TYR A 69 2.74 -25.16 -14.37
CA TYR A 69 1.75 -24.91 -13.33
C TYR A 69 1.55 -23.40 -13.09
N CYS A 70 0.31 -22.95 -13.12
CA CYS A 70 -0.09 -21.57 -12.80
C CYS A 70 0.03 -21.33 -11.28
N THR A 71 1.24 -21.12 -10.78
CA THR A 71 1.52 -21.02 -9.33
C THR A 71 1.34 -19.60 -8.79
N TYR A 72 1.50 -18.57 -9.64
CA TYR A 72 1.52 -17.18 -9.18
C TYR A 72 0.27 -16.41 -9.58
N LYS A 73 -0.50 -15.93 -8.60
CA LYS A 73 -1.62 -15.00 -8.84
C LYS A 73 -1.14 -13.55 -8.77
N GLN A 74 -1.23 -12.82 -9.88
CA GLN A 74 -0.86 -11.41 -9.94
C GLN A 74 -1.77 -10.55 -9.05
N ARG A 75 -1.21 -9.46 -8.51
CA ARG A 75 -1.97 -8.48 -7.74
C ARG A 75 -2.71 -7.52 -8.66
N SER A 76 -3.91 -7.11 -8.26
CA SER A 76 -4.71 -6.17 -9.04
C SER A 76 -4.18 -4.76 -8.87
N LYS A 77 -3.97 -4.07 -10.00
CA LYS A 77 -3.59 -2.66 -10.01
C LYS A 77 -4.68 -1.76 -9.40
N LYS A 78 -5.96 -2.13 -9.54
CA LYS A 78 -7.10 -1.45 -8.89
C LYS A 78 -6.93 -1.39 -7.38
N THR A 79 -6.70 -2.55 -6.77
CA THR A 79 -6.53 -2.66 -5.32
C THR A 79 -5.29 -1.93 -4.84
N ALA A 80 -4.15 -2.08 -5.53
CA ALA A 80 -2.92 -1.38 -5.19
C ALA A 80 -3.09 0.15 -5.24
N PHE A 81 -3.76 0.68 -6.27
CA PHE A 81 -4.04 2.10 -6.38
C PHE A 81 -4.98 2.59 -5.28
N CYS A 82 -6.09 1.89 -5.01
CA CYS A 82 -7.00 2.27 -3.94
C CYS A 82 -6.30 2.27 -2.57
N LEU A 83 -5.48 1.26 -2.30
CA LEU A 83 -4.66 1.20 -1.08
C LEU A 83 -3.69 2.37 -0.98
N SER A 84 -3.00 2.72 -2.07
CA SER A 84 -2.09 3.88 -2.09
C SER A 84 -2.83 5.21 -1.96
N PHE A 85 -4.02 5.31 -2.52
CA PHE A 85 -4.83 6.53 -2.47
C PHE A 85 -5.34 6.80 -1.04
N PHE A 86 -5.94 5.79 -0.39
CA PHE A 86 -6.55 5.95 0.93
C PHE A 86 -5.58 5.73 2.09
N LEU A 87 -4.63 4.80 1.93
CA LEU A 87 -3.74 4.32 2.99
C LEU A 87 -2.26 4.40 2.61
N GLY A 88 -1.91 5.06 1.50
CA GLY A 88 -0.51 5.17 1.05
C GLY A 88 0.36 6.02 1.96
N THR A 89 -0.23 6.95 2.74
CA THR A 89 0.48 7.67 3.81
C THR A 89 0.97 6.72 4.91
N PHE A 90 0.26 5.60 5.12
CA PHE A 90 0.65 4.54 6.06
C PHE A 90 1.49 3.44 5.41
N GLY A 91 1.75 3.52 4.10
CA GLY A 91 2.50 2.51 3.35
C GLY A 91 1.74 1.20 3.09
N ALA A 92 0.39 1.20 3.16
CA ALA A 92 -0.41 0.00 2.94
C ALA A 92 -0.24 -0.61 1.54
N ASP A 93 0.03 0.23 0.54
CA ASP A 93 0.40 -0.17 -0.82
C ASP A 93 1.71 -0.97 -0.86
N TRP A 94 2.73 -0.55 -0.10
CA TRP A 94 3.98 -1.30 0.01
C TRP A 94 3.81 -2.65 0.69
N PHE A 95 3.00 -2.73 1.75
CA PHE A 95 2.68 -3.99 2.42
C PHE A 95 1.85 -4.94 1.53
N TYR A 96 0.91 -4.41 0.75
CA TYR A 96 0.15 -5.23 -0.20
C TYR A 96 1.04 -5.89 -1.26
N LEU A 97 2.11 -5.20 -1.63
CA LEU A 97 3.05 -5.61 -2.67
C LEU A 97 4.24 -6.41 -2.13
N SER A 98 4.40 -6.50 -0.80
CA SER A 98 5.62 -6.99 -0.16
C SER A 98 5.86 -8.51 -0.23
N ARG A 99 5.14 -9.28 -1.06
CA ARG A 99 5.23 -10.76 -1.21
C ARG A 99 6.65 -11.29 -0.91
N SER A 100 6.88 -11.68 0.34
CA SER A 100 8.18 -12.14 0.91
C SER A 100 9.42 -11.24 0.72
N SER A 101 9.31 -10.07 0.09
CA SER A 101 10.45 -9.19 -0.15
C SER A 101 10.61 -8.19 0.98
N PHE A 102 11.69 -8.34 1.74
CA PHE A 102 12.04 -7.49 2.88
C PHE A 102 12.13 -6.00 2.51
N ALA A 103 12.57 -5.68 1.29
CA ALA A 103 12.70 -4.29 0.84
C ALA A 103 11.35 -3.55 0.91
N TYR A 104 10.27 -4.19 0.48
CA TYR A 104 8.93 -3.59 0.52
C TYR A 104 8.41 -3.43 1.95
N ILE A 105 8.70 -4.40 2.83
CA ILE A 105 8.33 -4.35 4.24
C ILE A 105 9.02 -3.16 4.92
N ILE A 106 10.33 -2.99 4.68
CA ILE A 106 11.13 -1.89 5.26
C ILE A 106 10.61 -0.53 4.76
N VAL A 107 10.33 -0.39 3.46
CA VAL A 107 9.79 0.85 2.91
C VAL A 107 8.39 1.15 3.45
N GLY A 108 7.54 0.13 3.59
CA GLY A 108 6.23 0.24 4.22
C GLY A 108 6.32 0.72 5.68
N LEU A 109 7.23 0.14 6.47
CA LEU A 109 7.48 0.57 7.85
C LEU A 109 8.04 1.99 7.94
N LEU A 110 8.95 2.37 7.04
CA LEU A 110 9.47 3.73 6.98
C LEU A 110 8.35 4.73 6.69
N LYS A 111 7.46 4.42 5.75
CA LYS A 111 6.27 5.23 5.47
C LYS A 111 5.32 5.31 6.65
N LEU A 112 5.09 4.19 7.32
CA LEU A 112 4.27 4.16 8.53
C LEU A 112 4.83 5.07 9.62
N LEU A 113 6.15 5.05 9.86
CA LEU A 113 6.80 5.92 10.83
C LEU A 113 6.74 7.40 10.42
N LEU A 114 6.99 7.71 9.15
CA LEU A 114 6.91 9.07 8.61
C LEU A 114 5.48 9.63 8.66
N GLY A 115 4.49 8.81 8.28
CA GLY A 115 3.07 9.16 8.28
C GLY A 115 2.47 9.27 9.69
N CYS A 116 2.88 8.43 10.64
CA CYS A 116 2.44 8.53 12.02
C CYS A 116 3.10 9.72 12.75
N GLY A 117 4.36 10.01 12.43
CA GLY A 117 5.10 11.15 12.98
C GLY A 117 4.50 12.52 12.59
N CYS A 118 3.96 12.67 11.38
CA CYS A 118 3.38 13.94 10.95
C CYS A 118 2.02 14.25 11.59
N CYS A 119 1.22 13.23 11.92
CA CYS A 119 -0.10 13.41 12.55
C CYS A 119 -0.01 13.75 14.04
N SER A 120 1.08 13.34 14.71
CA SER A 120 1.30 13.55 16.14
C SER A 120 2.08 14.83 16.45
N ALA A 121 3.00 15.26 15.58
CA ALA A 121 3.84 16.44 15.81
C ALA A 121 3.05 17.76 15.81
N TRP A 122 2.06 17.93 14.92
CA TRP A 122 1.30 19.18 14.84
C TRP A 122 0.45 19.47 16.09
N PRO A 123 -0.37 18.53 16.61
CA PRO A 123 -1.12 18.78 17.85
C PRO A 123 -0.22 19.05 19.05
N LEU A 124 0.90 18.31 19.19
CA LEU A 124 1.84 18.49 20.30
C LEU A 124 2.48 19.89 20.33
N THR A 125 2.71 20.50 19.16
CA THR A 125 3.20 21.90 19.10
C THR A 125 2.14 22.94 19.47
N TYR A 126 0.85 22.62 19.33
CA TYR A 126 -0.24 23.51 19.73
C TYR A 126 -0.63 23.39 21.21
N PHE A 127 -0.40 22.23 21.83
CA PHE A 127 -0.73 21.98 23.24
C PHE A 127 0.46 22.14 24.21
N GLY A 128 1.68 22.34 23.69
CA GLY A 128 2.92 22.35 24.48
C GLY A 128 3.26 23.69 25.15
N SER A 129 2.84 23.82 26.40
CA SER A 129 3.41 24.57 27.54
C SER A 129 4.29 25.81 27.28
N GLU A 130 3.85 26.91 27.88
CA GLU A 130 4.48 28.23 27.95
C GLU A 130 5.74 28.18 28.84
N SER A 131 6.89 27.86 28.23
CA SER A 131 8.21 27.99 28.84
C SER A 131 9.06 28.95 28.00
N GLN A 132 9.46 30.07 28.60
CA GLN A 132 10.08 31.22 27.93
C GLN A 132 11.48 30.95 27.30
N ASN A 133 12.16 29.86 27.65
CA ASN A 133 13.49 29.52 27.10
C ASN A 133 13.47 28.54 25.92
N THR A 134 12.30 28.14 25.41
CA THR A 134 12.17 27.05 24.41
C THR A 134 11.83 27.53 22.98
N GLU A 135 11.66 28.83 22.76
CA GLU A 135 11.13 29.38 21.49
C GLU A 135 12.04 29.12 20.28
N ALA A 136 13.38 29.19 20.45
CA ALA A 136 14.32 28.88 19.37
C ALA A 136 14.32 27.38 18.99
N ILE A 137 14.06 26.48 19.94
CA ILE A 137 14.01 25.03 19.71
C ILE A 137 12.69 24.66 19.03
N LYS A 138 11.56 25.24 19.47
CA LYS A 138 10.23 25.05 18.88
C LYS A 138 10.21 25.45 17.39
N LEU A 139 10.83 26.58 17.05
CA LEU A 139 10.91 27.06 15.66
C LEU A 139 11.67 26.08 14.76
N LYS A 140 12.81 25.54 15.22
CA LYS A 140 13.59 24.55 14.49
C LYS A 140 12.80 23.26 14.26
N PHE A 141 12.11 22.77 15.30
CA PHE A 141 11.31 21.54 15.20
C PHE A 141 10.13 21.70 14.23
N ARG A 142 9.46 22.86 14.24
CA ARG A 142 8.39 23.18 13.28
C ARG A 142 8.88 23.19 11.83
N GLY A 143 10.06 23.78 11.60
CA GLY A 143 10.71 23.76 10.29
C GLY A 143 10.96 22.33 9.81
N VAL A 144 11.66 21.53 10.61
CA VAL A 144 11.99 20.13 10.29
C VAL A 144 10.73 19.29 10.03
N SER A 145 9.71 19.41 10.88
CA SER A 145 8.44 18.71 10.70
C SER A 145 7.78 19.08 9.37
N THR A 146 7.76 20.36 9.01
CA THR A 146 7.19 20.84 7.73
C THR A 146 7.94 20.25 6.53
N PHE A 147 9.27 20.23 6.56
CA PHE A 147 10.08 19.63 5.50
C PHE A 147 9.84 18.12 5.35
N ILE A 148 9.73 17.39 6.47
CA ILE A 148 9.43 15.95 6.44
C ILE A 148 8.04 15.69 5.85
N THR A 149 7.03 16.50 6.20
CA THR A 149 5.68 16.38 5.63
C THR A 149 5.67 16.64 4.12
N LEU A 150 6.39 17.66 3.64
CA LEU A 150 6.50 17.93 2.20
C LEU A 150 7.18 16.77 1.47
N PHE A 151 8.26 16.23 2.04
CA PHE A 151 8.95 15.07 1.46
C PHE A 151 8.03 13.84 1.41
N ALA A 152 7.30 13.54 2.49
CA ALA A 152 6.35 12.44 2.53
C ALA A 152 5.21 12.62 1.50
N PHE A 153 4.72 13.85 1.32
CA PHE A 153 3.71 14.19 0.31
C PHE A 153 4.23 13.97 -1.11
N VAL A 154 5.44 14.43 -1.41
CA VAL A 154 6.08 14.18 -2.72
C VAL A 154 6.26 12.68 -2.96
N TRP A 155 6.72 11.92 -1.96
CA TRP A 155 6.83 10.47 -2.06
C TRP A 155 5.47 9.83 -2.37
N TRP A 156 4.41 10.21 -1.66
CA TRP A 156 3.07 9.71 -1.91
C TRP A 156 2.60 9.94 -3.35
N ILE A 157 2.84 11.12 -3.93
CA ILE A 157 2.55 11.39 -5.35
C ILE A 157 3.42 10.53 -6.29
N VAL A 158 4.70 10.34 -5.97
CA VAL A 158 5.60 9.47 -6.77
C VAL A 158 5.08 8.03 -6.80
N ASP A 159 4.53 7.52 -5.70
CA ASP A 159 3.95 6.17 -5.67
C ASP A 159 2.75 6.03 -6.60
N TRP A 160 1.89 7.03 -6.63
CA TRP A 160 0.77 7.06 -7.56
C TRP A 160 1.25 7.04 -9.01
N ALA A 161 2.23 7.88 -9.35
CA ALA A 161 2.80 7.91 -10.69
C ALA A 161 3.40 6.55 -11.07
N ARG A 162 4.08 5.87 -10.13
CA ARG A 162 4.65 4.54 -10.38
C ARG A 162 3.59 3.46 -10.56
N ILE A 163 2.55 3.43 -9.73
CA ILE A 163 1.44 2.48 -9.84
C ILE A 163 0.72 2.70 -11.18
N LEU A 164 0.34 3.94 -11.49
CA LEU A 164 -0.33 4.30 -12.73
C LEU A 164 0.52 3.98 -13.97
N GLY A 165 1.83 4.20 -13.89
CA GLY A 165 2.79 3.95 -14.97
C GLY A 165 3.17 2.48 -15.21
N ASN A 166 2.57 1.51 -14.50
CA ASN A 166 2.94 0.08 -14.59
C ASN A 166 4.43 -0.21 -14.31
N LYS A 167 5.16 0.72 -13.69
CA LYS A 167 6.58 0.56 -13.34
C LYS A 167 6.79 -0.05 -11.97
N PHE A 168 5.70 -0.35 -11.26
CA PHE A 168 5.73 -0.89 -9.93
C PHE A 168 5.53 -2.41 -10.00
N ALA A 169 6.64 -3.13 -9.89
CA ALA A 169 6.61 -4.58 -9.75
C ALA A 169 6.15 -4.98 -8.34
N ASP A 170 5.65 -6.19 -8.19
CA ASP A 170 5.44 -6.79 -6.89
C ASP A 170 6.75 -7.31 -6.26
N GLY A 171 6.66 -7.89 -5.06
CA GLY A 171 7.79 -8.51 -4.36
C GLY A 171 8.50 -9.62 -5.13
N ASN A 172 7.86 -10.19 -6.16
CA ASN A 172 8.42 -11.24 -7.02
C ASN A 172 8.97 -10.68 -8.34
N GLY A 173 8.95 -9.35 -8.54
CA GLY A 173 9.43 -8.71 -9.76
C GLY A 173 8.41 -8.74 -10.91
N GLU A 174 7.20 -9.21 -10.67
CA GLU A 174 6.16 -9.29 -11.70
C GLU A 174 5.34 -8.00 -11.77
N ALA A 175 4.92 -7.62 -12.98
CA ALA A 175 4.06 -6.47 -13.18
C ALA A 175 2.64 -6.73 -12.62
N LEU A 176 1.96 -5.67 -12.20
CA LEU A 176 0.57 -5.73 -11.74
C LEU A 176 -0.38 -6.07 -12.89
N MET A 177 -1.48 -6.75 -12.56
CA MET A 177 -2.54 -7.04 -13.52
C MET A 177 -3.20 -5.74 -13.99
N SER A 178 -3.41 -5.60 -15.30
CA SER A 178 -4.10 -4.45 -15.91
C SER A 178 -5.56 -4.33 -15.42
N TRP A 179 -6.14 -3.15 -15.63
CA TRP A 179 -7.47 -2.77 -15.15
C TRP A 179 -8.61 -3.57 -15.78
#